data_AF-A0A963EFT6-F1
#
_entry.id   AF-A0A963EFT6-F1
#
_cell.length_a   1.000
_cell.length_b   1.000
_cell.length_c   1.000
_cell.angle_alpha   90.00
_cell.angle_beta   90.00
_cell.angle_gamma   90.00
#
_symmetry.space_group_name_H-M   'P 1'
#
loop_
_entity.id
_entity.type
_entity.pdbx_description
1 polymer ?
#
loop_
_entity_poly.entity_id
_entity_poly.type
_entity_poly.pdbx_seq_one_letter_code
_entity_poly.pdbx_strand_id
1 'polypeptide(L)'
;MYGPERHDASLSAFPALVLNADYQPLSYFPLSLWNWQETVKAIFLDRVNVVSHYDRMIHSPGQQFRLASVVALKEYIPQSRRPPFTRFNLFLR
;
A
#
# COMPACT_ATOMS: atom_id res chain seq x y z
N MET A 1 -1.35 1.26 37.83
CA MET A 1 -0.77 2.28 36.93
C MET A 1 -0.10 1.60 35.76
N TYR A 2 -0.87 1.14 34.77
CA TYR A 2 -0.38 0.73 33.45
C TYR A 2 -1.53 0.94 32.48
N GLY A 3 -1.59 2.11 31.85
CA GLY A 3 -2.39 2.29 30.63
C GLY A 3 -1.42 2.15 29.47
N PRO A 4 -1.66 1.28 28.48
CA PRO A 4 -0.74 1.18 27.35
C PRO A 4 -0.82 2.50 26.58
N GLU A 5 0.34 3.13 26.43
CA GLU A 5 0.59 4.24 25.51
C GLU A 5 -0.01 3.87 24.15
N ARG A 6 -1.21 4.40 23.85
CA ARG A 6 -1.80 4.27 22.52
C ARG A 6 -0.93 5.13 21.62
N HIS A 7 0.05 4.50 20.96
CA HIS A 7 0.71 5.07 19.80
C HIS A 7 -0.34 5.21 18.69
N ASP A 8 -1.23 6.19 18.81
CA ASP A 8 -2.15 6.55 17.74
C ASP A 8 -1.39 7.44 16.75
N ALA A 9 -0.40 6.83 16.10
CA ALA A 9 0.14 7.39 14.87
C ALA A 9 -1.05 7.64 13.95
N SER A 10 -1.13 8.86 13.40
CA SER A 10 -2.20 9.25 12.50
C SER A 10 -2.34 8.18 11.41
N LEU A 11 -3.57 7.83 11.02
CA LEU A 11 -3.79 6.79 9.99
C LEU A 11 -3.08 7.13 8.66
N SER A 12 -2.80 8.42 8.43
CA SER A 12 -1.96 8.93 7.33
C SER A 12 -0.53 8.37 7.33
N ALA A 13 -0.02 7.88 8.47
CA ALA A 13 1.30 7.26 8.61
C ALA A 13 1.34 5.77 8.18
N PHE A 14 0.23 5.22 7.67
CA PHE A 14 0.14 3.83 7.22
C PHE A 14 -0.18 3.73 5.72
N PRO A 15 0.76 4.07 4.83
CA PRO A 15 0.58 3.93 3.39
C PRO A 15 0.68 2.47 2.95
N ALA A 16 -0.18 2.02 2.05
CA ALA A 16 -0.10 0.68 1.48
C ALA A 16 0.76 0.66 0.21
N LEU A 17 1.64 -0.33 0.09
CA LEU A 17 2.38 -0.61 -1.14
C LEU A 17 1.45 -1.20 -2.19
N VAL A 18 1.48 -0.63 -3.40
CA VAL A 18 0.69 -1.07 -4.54
C VAL A 18 1.57 -1.80 -5.53
N LEU A 19 1.24 -3.07 -5.73
CA LEU A 19 1.84 -3.94 -6.73
C LEU A 19 0.92 -4.04 -7.94
N ASN A 20 1.51 -4.35 -9.07
CA ASN A 20 0.77 -4.71 -10.28
C ASN A 20 0.21 -6.15 -10.18
N ALA A 21 -0.57 -6.58 -11.16
CA ALA A 21 -1.22 -7.90 -11.15
C ALA A 21 -0.25 -9.10 -11.20
N ASP A 22 0.98 -8.86 -11.62
CA ASP A 22 2.09 -9.82 -11.59
C ASP A 22 2.89 -9.77 -10.26
N TYR A 23 2.37 -9.06 -9.24
CA TYR A 23 3.01 -8.85 -7.95
C TYR A 23 4.37 -8.13 -8.02
N GLN A 24 4.68 -7.48 -9.15
CA GLN A 24 5.83 -6.59 -9.26
C GLN A 24 5.43 -5.16 -8.82
N PRO A 25 6.34 -4.39 -8.19
CA PRO A 25 6.03 -3.02 -7.78
C PRO A 25 5.76 -2.13 -9.00
N LEU A 26 4.73 -1.28 -8.88
CA LEU A 26 4.28 -0.48 -10.01
C LEU A 26 5.24 0.68 -10.34
N SER A 27 6.03 1.12 -9.38
CA SER A 27 7.21 1.95 -9.59
C SER A 27 8.23 1.56 -8.53
N TYR A 28 9.49 1.40 -8.92
CA TYR A 28 10.59 1.20 -7.96
C TYR A 28 11.02 2.54 -7.33
N PHE A 29 10.85 3.65 -8.06
CA PHE A 29 11.15 4.98 -7.53
C PHE A 29 10.34 6.10 -8.23
N PRO A 30 9.55 6.91 -7.50
CA PRO A 30 9.15 6.66 -6.11
C PRO A 30 8.27 5.40 -6.04
N LEU A 31 8.32 4.68 -4.92
CA LEU A 31 7.47 3.52 -4.70
C LEU A 31 5.99 3.90 -4.87
N SER A 32 5.22 3.04 -5.53
CA SER A 32 3.77 3.23 -5.66
C SER A 32 3.09 2.95 -4.32
N LEU A 33 2.79 4.02 -3.59
CA LEU A 33 2.13 3.97 -2.30
C LEU A 33 0.74 4.62 -2.41
N TRP A 34 -0.26 4.00 -1.79
CA TRP A 34 -1.59 4.58 -1.57
C TRP A 34 -1.79 4.92 -0.11
N ASN A 35 -2.63 5.91 0.17
CA ASN A 35 -3.07 6.11 1.55
C ASN A 35 -4.06 5.00 1.97
N TRP A 36 -4.29 4.87 3.28
CA TRP A 36 -5.19 3.83 3.81
C TRP A 36 -6.63 3.94 3.28
N GLN A 37 -7.15 5.14 3.02
CA GLN A 37 -8.52 5.35 2.54
C GLN A 37 -8.69 4.86 1.10
N GLU A 38 -7.72 5.20 0.24
CA GLU A 38 -7.66 4.73 -1.15
C GLU A 38 -7.56 3.20 -1.21
N THR A 39 -6.73 2.63 -0.35
CA THR A 39 -6.52 1.18 -0.23
C THR A 39 -7.81 0.48 0.16
N VAL A 40 -8.47 0.96 1.21
CA VAL A 40 -9.74 0.39 1.69
C VAL A 40 -10.83 0.53 0.64
N LYS A 41 -10.93 1.69 -0.01
CA LYS A 41 -11.86 1.91 -1.13
C LYS A 41 -11.62 0.90 -2.26
N ALA A 42 -10.37 0.65 -2.63
CA ALA A 42 -10.05 -0.31 -3.69
C ALA A 42 -10.39 -1.76 -3.33
N ILE A 43 -10.23 -2.14 -2.05
CA ILE A 43 -10.66 -3.45 -1.52
C ILE A 43 -12.18 -3.58 -1.63
N PHE A 44 -12.94 -2.58 -1.20
CA PHE A 44 -14.42 -2.60 -1.28
C PHE A 44 -14.94 -2.59 -2.72
N LEU A 45 -14.21 -1.97 -3.65
CA LEU A 45 -14.50 -2.01 -5.08
C LEU A 45 -14.02 -3.30 -5.77
N ASP A 46 -13.46 -4.24 -5.01
CA ASP A 46 -12.93 -5.51 -5.50
C ASP A 46 -11.84 -5.37 -6.59
N ARG A 47 -11.10 -4.25 -6.59
CA ARG A 47 -10.07 -3.93 -7.61
C ARG A 47 -8.67 -4.45 -7.26
N VAL A 48 -8.47 -4.86 -6.02
CA VAL A 48 -7.16 -5.29 -5.50
C VAL A 48 -7.28 -6.56 -4.68
N ASN A 49 -6.20 -7.33 -4.65
CA ASN A 49 -5.99 -8.43 -3.73
C ASN A 49 -5.12 -7.93 -2.56
N VAL A 50 -5.51 -8.25 -1.33
CA VAL A 50 -4.68 -7.93 -0.16
C VAL A 50 -3.60 -8.98 0.01
N VAL A 51 -2.34 -8.54 0.01
CA VAL A 51 -1.16 -9.41 0.15
C VAL A 51 -0.69 -9.45 1.59
N SER A 52 -0.70 -8.30 2.27
CA SER A 52 -0.28 -8.19 3.66
C SER A 52 -1.05 -7.09 4.39
N HIS A 53 -1.05 -7.18 5.71
CA HIS A 53 -1.73 -6.25 6.61
C HIS A 53 -0.75 -5.70 7.64
N TYR A 54 -1.03 -4.51 8.17
CA TYR A 54 -0.43 -4.03 9.40
C TYR A 54 -1.09 -4.70 10.61
N ASP A 55 -0.40 -4.70 11.75
CA ASP A 55 -0.94 -5.07 13.06
C ASP A 55 -1.86 -3.97 13.66
N ARG A 56 -2.48 -3.16 12.79
CA ARG A 56 -3.42 -2.11 13.17
C ARG A 56 -4.82 -2.47 12.68
N MET A 57 -5.77 -2.45 13.60
CA MET A 57 -7.20 -2.55 13.32
C MET A 57 -7.79 -1.15 13.14
N ILE A 58 -8.70 -1.03 12.19
CA ILE A 58 -9.55 0.15 12.00
C ILE A 58 -11.01 -0.24 12.14
N HIS A 59 -11.78 0.69 12.68
CA HIS A 59 -13.15 0.47 13.11
C HIS A 59 -14.09 1.38 12.32
N SER A 60 -15.08 0.77 11.69
CA SER A 60 -16.31 1.40 11.21
C SER A 60 -17.40 1.18 12.26
N PRO A 61 -18.44 2.03 12.36
CA PRO A 61 -19.54 1.85 13.30
C PRO A 61 -20.15 0.44 13.35
N GLY A 62 -20.04 -0.36 12.27
CA GLY A 62 -20.52 -1.75 12.24
C GLY A 62 -19.49 -2.82 11.84
N GLN A 63 -18.23 -2.47 11.58
CA GLN A 63 -17.23 -3.42 11.08
C GLN A 63 -15.83 -3.13 11.61
N GLN A 64 -15.00 -4.17 11.70
CA GLN A 64 -13.59 -4.04 12.08
C GLN A 64 -12.74 -4.72 11.02
N PHE A 65 -11.65 -4.08 10.61
CA PHE A 65 -10.79 -4.58 9.55
C PHE A 65 -9.33 -4.25 9.83
N ARG A 66 -8.43 -5.14 9.42
CA ARG A 66 -6.98 -4.90 9.49
C ARG A 66 -6.59 -3.97 8.35
N LEU A 67 -5.73 -3.00 8.65
CA LEU A 67 -5.26 -2.06 7.64
C LEU A 67 -4.32 -2.79 6.68
N ALA A 68 -4.60 -2.74 5.38
CA ALA A 68 -3.76 -3.41 4.38
C ALA A 68 -2.43 -2.65 4.19
N SER A 69 -1.31 -3.38 4.26
CA SER A 69 0.03 -2.83 4.08
C SER A 69 0.56 -3.04 2.66
N VAL A 70 0.13 -4.12 2.01
CA VAL A 70 0.51 -4.44 0.62
C VAL A 70 -0.72 -4.94 -0.11
N VAL A 71 -1.00 -4.34 -1.27
CA VAL A 71 -2.09 -4.72 -2.16
C VAL A 71 -1.57 -4.92 -3.58
N ALA A 72 -2.15 -5.87 -4.31
CA ALA A 72 -1.86 -6.10 -5.72
C ALA A 72 -3.10 -5.76 -6.56
N LEU A 73 -2.92 -5.03 -7.66
CA LEU A 73 -4.00 -4.77 -8.62
C LEU A 73 -4.49 -6.10 -9.21
N LYS A 74 -5.79 -6.22 -9.47
CA LYS A 74 -6.32 -7.37 -10.22
C LYS A 74 -6.10 -7.24 -11.72
N GLU A 75 -6.07 -6.01 -12.21
CA GLU A 75 -5.84 -5.70 -13.62
C GLU A 75 -4.38 -5.30 -13.84
N TYR A 76 -3.77 -5.89 -14.88
CA TYR A 76 -2.40 -5.59 -15.23
C TYR A 76 -2.30 -4.22 -15.90
N ILE A 77 -1.48 -3.33 -15.33
CA ILE A 77 -1.17 -2.03 -15.93
C ILE A 77 0.17 -2.13 -16.66
N PRO A 78 0.23 -1.92 -17.99
CA PRO A 78 1.47 -1.93 -18.74
C PRO A 78 2.35 -0.73 -18.35
N GLN A 79 3.58 -1.03 -17.96
CA GLN A 79 4.55 -0.01 -17.56
C GLN A 79 5.48 0.32 -18.74
N SER A 80 5.53 1.58 -19.14
CA SER A 80 6.53 2.04 -20.11
C SER A 80 7.89 2.13 -19.41
N ARG A 81 8.62 1.00 -19.38
CA ARG A 81 9.96 0.91 -18.76
C ARG A 81 11.02 1.45 -19.71
N ARG A 82 11.25 2.76 -19.68
CA ARG A 82 12.53 3.37 -20.11
C ARG A 82 13.10 4.16 -18.93
N PRO A 83 13.80 3.49 -18.00
CA PRO A 83 14.45 4.22 -16.91
C PRO A 83 15.47 5.20 -17.54
N PRO A 84 15.42 6.50 -17.21
CA PRO A 84 16.38 7.44 -17.76
C PRO A 84 17.79 7.07 -17.27
N PHE A 85 18.78 7.07 -18.16
CA PHE A 85 20.18 6.78 -17.83
C PHE A 85 20.79 7.94 -17.03
N THR A 86 20.48 8.02 -15.74
CA THR A 86 21.04 8.98 -14.79
C THR A 86 21.93 8.27 -13.78
N ARG A 87 22.90 8.97 -13.18
CA ARG A 87 23.77 8.41 -12.12
C ARG A 87 22.97 7.83 -10.95
N PHE A 88 21.84 8.47 -10.61
CA PHE A 88 20.91 8.00 -9.59
C PHE A 88 20.25 6.67 -9.98
N ASN A 89 19.76 6.54 -11.20
CA ASN A 89 19.12 5.30 -11.65
C ASN A 89 20.10 4.13 -11.85
N LEU A 90 21.40 4.42 -12.07
CA LEU A 90 22.44 3.38 -12.12
C LEU A 90 22.74 2.78 -10.75
N PHE A 91 22.44 3.50 -9.67
CA PHE A 91 22.60 3.02 -8.29
C PHE A 91 21.48 2.07 -7.85
N LEU A 92 20.32 2.10 -8.53
CA LEU A 92 19.14 1.29 -8.20
C LEU A 92 19.07 -0.04 -8.97
N ARG A 93 20.12 -0.40 -9.75
CA ARG A 93 20.17 -1.61 -10.58
C ARG A 93 20.90 -2.77 -9.89
#